data_AF-A0A965VCR0-F1
#
_entry.id   AF-A0A965VCR0-F1
#
_cell.length_a   1.000
_cell.length_b   1.000
_cell.length_c   1.000
_cell.angle_alpha   90.00
_cell.angle_beta   90.00
_cell.angle_gamma   90.00
#
_symmetry.space_group_name_H-M   'P 1'
#
loop_
_entity.id
_entity.type
_entity.pdbx_description
1 polymer ?
#
loop_
_entity_poly.entity_id
_entity_poly.type
_entity_poly.pdbx_seq_one_letter_code
_entity_poly.pdbx_strand_id
1 'polypeptide(L)'
;MFYAITEAFNTLRDFMSAGGSVLWLIAILAAFMWAIILERIWYFNAGHKVYMNELKAEWDSVSDHASWKGSAIKEKLISQARGE
;
A
#
# COMPACT_ATOMS: atom_id res chain seq x y z
N MET A 1 -15.64 -26.46 -15.46
CA MET A 1 -14.84 -25.38 -14.85
C MET A 1 -14.86 -25.48 -13.32
N PHE A 2 -16.02 -25.48 -12.66
CA PHE A 2 -16.10 -25.65 -11.20
C PHE A 2 -15.49 -26.95 -10.67
N TYR A 3 -15.69 -28.08 -11.36
CA TYR A 3 -15.09 -29.37 -10.98
C TYR A 3 -13.56 -29.35 -10.89
N ALA A 4 -12.89 -28.67 -11.83
CA ALA A 4 -11.43 -28.58 -11.84
C ALA A 4 -10.88 -27.77 -10.65
N ILE A 5 -11.61 -26.74 -10.20
CA ILE A 5 -11.24 -25.94 -9.02
C ILE A 5 -11.41 -26.79 -7.76
N THR A 6 -12.49 -27.55 -7.65
CA THR A 6 -12.74 -28.44 -6.50
C THR A 6 -11.70 -29.56 -6.42
N GLU A 7 -11.34 -30.17 -7.56
CA GLU A 7 -10.32 -31.21 -7.63
C GLU A 7 -8.92 -30.68 -7.31
N ALA A 8 -8.58 -29.48 -7.80
CA ALA A 8 -7.35 -28.79 -7.44
C ALA A 8 -7.28 -28.48 -5.93
N PHE A 9 -8.41 -28.08 -5.32
CA PHE A 9 -8.46 -27.83 -3.88
C PHE A 9 -8.30 -29.12 -3.05
N ASN A 10 -8.93 -30.21 -3.48
CA ASN A 10 -8.80 -31.51 -2.82
C ASN A 10 -7.37 -32.04 -2.90
N THR A 11 -6.74 -32.00 -4.08
CA THR A 11 -5.34 -32.43 -4.24
C THR A 11 -4.37 -31.59 -3.41
N LEU A 12 -4.59 -30.28 -3.32
CA LEU A 12 -3.83 -29.39 -2.44
C LEU A 12 -4.00 -29.77 -0.97
N ARG A 13 -5.23 -30.06 -0.53
CA ARG A 13 -5.53 -30.46 0.85
C ARG A 13 -4.86 -31.80 1.18
N ASP A 14 -4.90 -32.76 0.27
CA ASP A 14 -4.26 -34.07 0.46
C ASP A 14 -2.74 -33.90 0.59
N PHE A 15 -2.12 -33.05 -0.24
CA PHE A 15 -0.70 -32.68 -0.09
C PHE A 15 -0.38 -32.05 1.27
N MET A 16 -1.20 -31.09 1.72
CA MET A 16 -1.05 -30.47 3.04
C MET A 16 -1.21 -31.48 4.18
N SER A 17 -2.09 -32.46 4.03
CA SER A 17 -2.27 -33.53 5.00
C SER A 17 -1.09 -34.51 5.02
N ALA A 18 -0.46 -34.78 3.87
CA ALA A 18 0.67 -35.68 3.74
C ALA A 18 1.93 -35.15 4.46
N GLY A 19 2.17 -33.83 4.43
CA GLY A 19 3.26 -33.22 5.19
C GLY A 19 2.92 -32.86 6.64
N GLY A 20 1.71 -33.17 7.10
CA GLY A 20 1.29 -33.03 8.49
C GLY A 20 1.35 -31.60 9.04
N SER A 21 1.69 -31.46 10.32
CA SER A 21 1.70 -30.17 11.03
C SER A 21 2.78 -29.20 10.53
N VAL A 22 3.87 -29.71 9.97
CA VAL A 22 5.03 -28.88 9.55
C VAL A 22 4.68 -28.01 8.34
N LEU A 23 3.96 -28.54 7.35
CA LEU A 23 3.51 -27.74 6.20
C LEU A 23 2.61 -26.58 6.61
N TRP A 24 1.72 -26.80 7.60
CA TRP A 24 0.87 -25.75 8.15
C TRP A 24 1.67 -24.65 8.86
N LEU A 25 2.71 -25.02 9.62
CA LEU A 25 3.61 -24.05 10.25
C LEU A 25 4.31 -23.18 9.19
N ILE A 26 4.83 -23.79 8.13
CA ILE A 26 5.50 -23.05 7.04
C ILE A 26 4.49 -22.16 6.29
N ALA A 27 3.27 -22.63 6.03
CA ALA A 27 2.23 -21.84 5.37
C ALA A 27 1.88 -20.59 6.18
N ILE A 28 1.75 -20.71 7.51
CA ILE A 28 1.50 -19.57 8.39
C ILE A 28 2.69 -18.62 8.42
N LEU A 29 3.92 -19.14 8.52
CA LEU A 29 5.14 -18.32 8.49
C LEU A 29 5.27 -17.56 7.16
N ALA A 30 4.96 -18.20 6.03
CA ALA A 30 4.96 -17.57 4.72
C ALA A 30 3.87 -16.49 4.61
N ALA A 31 2.67 -16.75 5.11
CA ALA A 31 1.59 -15.76 5.17
C ALA A 31 1.98 -14.55 6.04
N PHE A 32 2.65 -14.80 7.18
CA PHE A 32 3.14 -13.75 8.06
C PHE A 32 4.24 -12.90 7.40
N MET A 33 5.20 -13.55 6.74
CA MET A 33 6.24 -12.86 5.98
C MET A 33 5.63 -11.98 4.88
N TRP A 34 4.65 -12.49 4.14
CA TRP A 34 3.91 -11.72 3.14
C TRP A 34 3.13 -10.56 3.74
N ALA A 35 2.50 -10.74 4.89
CA ALA A 35 1.78 -9.67 5.58
C ALA A 35 2.69 -8.50 5.95
N ILE A 36 3.92 -8.77 6.41
CA ILE A 36 4.92 -7.72 6.70
C ILE A 36 5.32 -6.97 5.42
N ILE A 37 5.49 -7.68 4.31
CA ILE A 37 5.81 -7.04 3.02
C ILE A 37 4.66 -6.13 2.57
N LEU A 38 3.41 -6.57 2.72
CA LEU A 38 2.24 -5.77 2.38
C LEU A 38 2.09 -4.54 3.29
N GLU A 39 2.33 -4.68 4.59
CA GLU A 39 2.36 -3.56 5.54
C GLU A 39 3.36 -2.50 5.09
N ARG A 40 4.58 -2.90 4.72
CA ARG A 40 5.60 -1.98 4.20
C ARG A 40 5.14 -1.27 2.92
N ILE A 41 4.52 -1.98 1.97
CA ILE A 41 3.99 -1.37 0.74
C ILE A 41 2.86 -0.38 1.06
N TRP A 42 1.99 -0.73 2.01
CA TRP A 42 0.94 0.16 2.50
C TRP A 42 1.52 1.40 3.18
N TYR A 43 2.51 1.26 4.05
CA TYR A 43 3.19 2.37 4.72
C TYR A 43 3.77 3.36 3.72
N PHE A 44 4.50 2.88 2.71
CA PHE A 44 5.06 3.72 1.65
C PHE A 44 4.00 4.47 0.84
N ASN A 45 2.86 3.83 0.57
CA ASN A 45 1.80 4.42 -0.24
C ASN A 45 0.90 5.37 0.58
N ALA A 46 0.73 5.13 1.88
CA ALA A 46 -0.09 5.93 2.76
C ALA A 46 0.61 7.23 3.20
N GLY A 47 1.88 7.17 3.61
CA GLY A 47 2.61 8.35 4.11
C GLY A 47 2.72 9.47 3.09
N HIS A 48 3.12 9.14 1.86
CA HIS A 48 3.31 10.15 0.80
C HIS A 48 1.99 10.76 0.31
N LYS A 49 0.90 9.99 0.31
CA LYS A 49 -0.43 10.49 -0.09
C LYS A 49 -1.05 11.42 0.94
N VAL A 50 -0.83 11.18 2.23
CA VAL A 50 -1.31 12.07 3.29
C VAL A 50 -0.62 13.43 3.19
N TYR A 51 0.71 13.44 3.08
CA TYR A 51 1.49 14.67 2.93
C TYR A 51 1.10 15.48 1.67
N MET A 52 0.94 14.80 0.53
CA MET A 52 0.55 15.47 -0.71
C MET A 52 -0.89 16.01 -0.68
N ASN A 53 -1.78 15.41 0.12
CA ASN A 53 -3.14 15.90 0.31
C ASN A 53 -3.18 17.12 1.25
N GLU A 54 -2.33 17.16 2.29
CA GLU A 54 -2.19 18.34 3.15
C GLU A 54 -1.67 19.54 2.36
N LEU A 55 -0.63 19.36 1.53
CA LEU A 55 -0.10 20.43 0.67
C LEU A 55 -1.15 20.95 -0.33
N LYS A 56 -2.00 20.05 -0.86
CA LYS A 56 -3.11 20.45 -1.74
C LYS A 56 -4.18 21.23 -0.99
N ALA A 57 -4.54 20.81 0.23
CA ALA A 57 -5.49 21.54 1.06
C ALA A 57 -4.95 22.93 1.44
N GLU A 58 -3.65 23.04 1.73
CA GLU A 58 -2.99 24.32 2.00
C GLU A 58 -2.99 25.22 0.74
N TRP A 59 -2.73 24.67 -0.45
CA TRP A 59 -2.85 25.41 -1.71
C TRP A 59 -4.29 25.90 -1.97
N ASP A 60 -5.29 25.04 -1.82
CA ASP A 60 -6.71 25.39 -2.07
C ASP A 60 -7.25 26.43 -1.06
N SER A 61 -6.61 26.59 0.10
CA SER A 61 -6.95 27.63 1.08
C SER A 61 -6.52 29.05 0.67
N VAL A 62 -5.65 29.17 -0.34
CA VAL A 62 -5.13 30.47 -0.82
C VAL A 62 -6.14 31.10 -1.77
N SER A 63 -6.94 32.04 -1.29
CA SER A 63 -7.99 32.71 -2.09
C SER A 63 -7.50 33.54 -3.28
N ASP A 64 -6.19 33.85 -3.36
CA ASP A 64 -5.61 34.72 -4.38
C ASP A 64 -4.47 34.02 -5.14
N HIS A 65 -4.85 33.18 -6.10
CA HIS A 65 -3.93 32.40 -6.93
C HIS A 65 -3.30 33.20 -8.09
N ALA A 66 -3.85 34.38 -8.41
CA ALA A 66 -3.43 35.18 -9.57
C ALA A 66 -2.36 36.23 -9.23
N SER A 67 -2.21 36.58 -7.95
CA SER A 67 -1.23 37.58 -7.53
C SER A 67 0.18 36.99 -7.39
N TRP A 68 1.19 37.87 -7.43
CA TRP A 68 2.59 37.50 -7.21
C TRP A 68 2.81 36.77 -5.89
N LYS A 69 2.02 37.10 -4.85
CA LYS A 69 2.01 36.40 -3.57
C LYS A 69 1.55 34.95 -3.69
N GLY A 70 0.48 34.69 -4.47
CA GLY A 70 0.01 33.34 -4.76
C GLY A 70 1.05 32.50 -5.48
N SER A 71 1.73 33.08 -6.48
CA SER A 71 2.84 32.42 -7.19
C SER A 71 4.02 32.07 -6.27
N ALA A 72 4.39 32.98 -5.34
CA ALA A 72 5.45 32.71 -4.37
C ALA A 72 5.10 31.59 -3.38
N ILE A 73 3.84 31.51 -2.94
CA ILE A 73 3.34 30.43 -2.07
C ILE A 73 3.36 29.09 -2.82
N LYS A 74 2.97 29.07 -4.10
CA LYS A 74 3.03 27.88 -4.95
C LYS A 74 4.45 27.33 -5.05
N GLU A 75 5.42 28.20 -5.27
CA GLU A 75 6.82 27.82 -5.46
C GLU A 75 7.44 27.26 -4.16
N LYS A 76 7.05 27.82 -3.01
CA LYS A 76 7.37 27.26 -1.69
C LYS A 76 6.78 25.86 -1.51
N LEU A 77 5.49 25.67 -1.80
CA LEU A 77 4.80 24.37 -1.66
C LEU A 77 5.38 23.31 -2.60
N ILE A 78 5.74 23.67 -3.84
CA ILE A 78 6.41 22.77 -4.79
C ILE A 78 7.81 22.36 -4.29
N SER A 79 8.56 23.28 -3.68
CA SER A 79 9.86 22.95 -3.08
C SER A 79 9.72 21.99 -1.88
N GLN A 80 8.65 22.13 -1.09
CA GLN A 80 8.36 21.22 0.02
C GLN A 80 7.95 19.83 -0.48
N ALA A 81 7.09 19.76 -1.51
CA ALA A 81 6.69 18.51 -2.16
C ALA A 81 7.86 17.74 -2.82
N ARG A 82 8.91 18.44 -3.24
CA ARG A 82 10.10 17.85 -3.88
C ARG A 82 11.19 17.44 -2.87
N GLY A 83 11.12 17.92 -1.64
CA GLY A 83 12.11 17.69 -0.59
C GLY A 83 11.92 16.39 0.20
N GLU A 84 10.76 15.74 0.08
CA GLU A 84 10.45 14.43 0.68
C GLU A 84 10.52 13.27 -0.32
#